data_AF-A0A965UX24-F1
#
_entry.id   AF-A0A965UX24-F1
#
_cell.length_a   1.000
_cell.length_b   1.000
_cell.length_c   1.000
_cell.angle_alpha   90.00
_cell.angle_beta   90.00
_cell.angle_gamma   90.00
#
_symmetry.space_group_name_H-M   'P 1'
#
loop_
_entity.id
_entity.type
_entity.pdbx_description
1 polymer ?
#
loop_
_entity_poly.entity_id
_entity_poly.type
_entity_poly.pdbx_seq_one_letter_code
_entity_poly.pdbx_strand_id
1 'polypeptide(L)'
;YVWNSPECFMLAKPCRWNAEEKQFEHGEANCWFVTLAAGALGTDPVRECLRVAPHPQTFVAWCRRGSFEPRVYYWEKLMKKVGGQ
;
A
#
# COMPACT_ATOMS: atom_id res chain seq x y z
N TYR A 1 -5.85 3.52 -9.44
CA TYR A 1 -6.01 2.13 -9.89
C TYR A 1 -7.00 1.43 -8.98
N VAL A 2 -7.92 0.68 -9.59
CA VAL A 2 -8.91 -0.12 -8.87
C VAL A 2 -8.54 -1.58 -9.08
N TRP A 3 -8.54 -2.35 -7.99
CA TRP A 3 -8.31 -3.78 -8.04
C TRP A 3 -9.45 -4.50 -7.34
N ASN A 4 -9.99 -5.52 -8.00
CA ASN A 4 -11.07 -6.33 -7.45
C ASN A 4 -10.78 -7.82 -7.68
N SER A 5 -11.11 -8.61 -6.68
CA SER A 5 -11.21 -10.06 -6.76
C SER A 5 -12.51 -10.51 -6.10
N PRO A 6 -12.90 -11.79 -6.18
CA PRO A 6 -14.02 -12.31 -5.41
C PRO A 6 -13.88 -12.11 -3.89
N GLU A 7 -12.65 -11.95 -3.39
CA GLU A 7 -12.34 -11.89 -1.96
C GLU A 7 -12.03 -10.47 -1.46
N CYS A 8 -11.70 -9.51 -2.34
CA CYS A 8 -11.30 -8.17 -1.94
C CYS A 8 -11.57 -7.08 -2.99
N PHE A 9 -11.70 -5.85 -2.49
CA PHE A 9 -11.77 -4.64 -3.28
C PHE A 9 -10.76 -3.62 -2.73
N MET A 10 -9.87 -3.14 -3.59
CA MET A 10 -8.77 -2.26 -3.21
C MET A 10 -8.65 -1.05 -4.13
N LEU A 11 -8.21 0.04 -3.52
CA LEU A 11 -7.83 1.27 -4.21
C LEU A 11 -6.34 1.49 -4.04
N ALA A 12 -5.64 1.71 -5.15
CA ALA A 12 -4.22 2.04 -5.14
C ALA A 12 -3.98 3.31 -5.94
N LYS A 13 -3.15 4.21 -5.42
CA LYS A 13 -2.69 5.39 -6.17
C LYS A 13 -1.23 5.69 -5.90
N PRO A 14 -0.49 6.18 -6.91
CA PRO A 14 0.81 6.79 -6.69
C PRO A 14 0.62 8.12 -5.95
N CYS A 15 1.49 8.40 -4.99
CA CYS A 15 1.51 9.64 -4.22
C CYS A 15 2.93 9.97 -3.76
N ARG A 16 3.13 11.18 -3.25
CA ARG A 16 4.38 11.60 -2.60
C ARG A 16 4.26 11.45 -1.09
N TRP A 17 5.14 10.66 -0.50
CA TRP A 17 5.34 10.57 0.95
C TRP A 17 6.61 11.32 1.34
N ASN A 18 6.46 12.26 2.28
CA ASN A 18 7.56 12.93 2.95
C ASN A 18 7.89 12.19 4.24
N ALA A 19 9.04 11.51 4.27
CA ALA A 19 9.44 10.69 5.41
C ALA A 19 9.91 11.51 6.61
N GLU A 20 10.39 12.75 6.40
CA GLU A 20 10.83 13.65 7.45
C GLU A 20 9.63 14.21 8.22
N GLU A 21 8.65 14.73 7.48
CA GLU A 21 7.43 15.34 8.03
C GLU A 21 6.33 14.31 8.32
N LYS A 22 6.51 13.06 7.88
CA LYS A 22 5.56 11.94 7.99
C LYS A 22 4.17 12.29 7.45
N GLN A 23 4.12 12.91 6.28
CA GLN A 23 2.89 13.30 5.63
C GLN A 23 2.91 13.05 4.12
N PHE A 24 1.72 13.02 3.53
CA PHE A 24 1.57 13.04 2.07
C PHE A 24 1.53 14.48 1.58
N GLU A 25 2.22 14.74 0.47
CA GLU A 25 2.34 16.07 -0.12
C GLU A 25 2.12 16.05 -1.64
N HIS A 26 2.18 17.22 -2.28
CA HIS A 26 2.20 17.32 -3.73
C HIS A 26 3.62 17.16 -4.27
N GLY A 27 3.78 16.45 -5.38
CA GLY A 27 5.07 16.26 -6.03
C GLY A 27 5.17 14.97 -6.81
N GLU A 28 6.39 14.64 -7.25
CA GLU A 28 6.67 13.40 -7.95
C GLU A 28 6.44 12.18 -7.05
N ALA A 29 5.62 11.25 -7.52
CA ALA A 29 5.25 10.09 -6.73
C ALA A 29 6.46 9.22 -6.39
N ASN A 30 6.63 8.93 -5.10
CA ASN A 30 7.64 8.02 -4.56
C ASN A 30 7.02 6.90 -3.70
N CYS A 31 5.69 6.84 -3.63
CA CYS A 31 4.95 5.97 -2.74
C CYS A 31 3.70 5.41 -3.41
N TRP A 32 3.46 4.12 -3.20
CA TRP A 32 2.15 3.51 -3.42
C TRP A 32 1.29 3.64 -2.18
N PHE A 33 0.13 4.30 -2.27
CA PHE A 33 -0.87 4.25 -1.21
C PHE A 33 -2.00 3.29 -1.59
N VAL A 34 -2.12 2.21 -0.81
CA VAL A 34 -3.09 1.13 -1.03
C VAL A 34 -4.08 1.04 0.13
N THR A 35 -5.37 1.04 -0.19
CA THR A 35 -6.44 0.96 0.80
C THR A 35 -7.33 -0.24 0.49
N LEU A 36 -7.53 -1.11 1.50
CA LEU A 36 -8.54 -2.16 1.44
C LEU A 36 -9.92 -1.54 1.68
N ALA A 37 -10.70 -1.40 0.61
CA ALA A 37 -12.04 -0.84 0.67
C ALA A 37 -13.08 -1.89 1.12
N ALA A 38 -12.90 -3.16 0.72
CA ALA A 38 -13.67 -4.30 1.25
C ALA A 38 -12.86 -5.60 1.17
N GLY A 39 -13.11 -6.56 2.06
CA GLY A 39 -12.43 -7.86 2.04
C GLY A 39 -13.18 -8.93 2.83
N ALA A 40 -13.02 -10.18 2.41
CA ALA A 40 -13.51 -11.37 3.10
C ALA A 40 -12.69 -11.70 4.36
N LEU A 41 -13.16 -12.62 5.19
CA LEU A 41 -12.45 -13.04 6.40
C LEU A 41 -11.11 -13.70 6.00
N GLY A 42 -9.99 -13.13 6.44
CA GLY A 42 -8.65 -13.66 6.14
C GLY A 42 -7.89 -12.99 4.99
N THR A 43 -8.46 -11.98 4.32
CA THR A 43 -7.72 -11.17 3.33
C THR A 43 -6.53 -10.48 4.00
N ASP A 44 -5.31 -10.80 3.56
CA ASP A 44 -4.09 -10.13 4.01
C ASP A 44 -3.83 -8.88 3.14
N PRO A 45 -3.99 -7.66 3.70
CA PRO A 45 -3.82 -6.43 2.94
C PRO A 45 -2.38 -6.24 2.44
N VAL A 46 -1.38 -6.82 3.09
CA VAL A 46 0.02 -6.69 2.67
C VAL A 46 0.27 -7.52 1.41
N ARG A 47 -0.17 -8.77 1.39
CA ARG A 47 -0.05 -9.65 0.22
C ARG A 47 -0.78 -9.06 -0.98
N GLU A 48 -1.97 -8.56 -0.74
CA GLU A 48 -2.79 -7.96 -1.78
C GLU A 48 -2.23 -6.61 -2.24
N CYS A 49 -1.66 -5.80 -1.34
CA CYS A 49 -0.92 -4.58 -1.70
C CYS A 49 0.24 -4.85 -2.68
N LEU A 50 1.01 -5.92 -2.44
CA LEU A 50 2.12 -6.31 -3.32
C LEU A 50 1.66 -6.78 -4.71
N ARG A 51 0.43 -7.30 -4.84
CA ARG A 51 -0.16 -7.62 -6.14
C ARG A 51 -0.56 -6.39 -6.94
N VAL A 52 -0.97 -5.33 -6.26
CA VAL A 52 -1.59 -4.16 -6.90
C VAL A 52 -0.57 -3.10 -7.29
N ALA A 53 0.59 -3.04 -6.66
CA ALA A 53 1.65 -2.11 -7.03
C ALA A 53 2.40 -2.62 -8.28
N PRO A 54 2.13 -2.09 -9.50
CA PRO A 54 2.67 -2.62 -10.75
C PRO A 54 4.17 -2.38 -10.92
N HIS A 55 4.73 -1.38 -10.22
CA HIS A 55 6.13 -1.00 -10.30
C HIS A 55 6.67 -0.67 -8.90
N PRO A 56 7.92 -1.05 -8.57
CA PRO A 56 8.55 -0.69 -7.32
C PRO A 56 8.61 0.83 -7.15
N GLN A 57 8.19 1.31 -5.99
CA GLN A 57 8.36 2.70 -5.54
C GLN A 57 9.28 2.69 -4.31
N THR A 58 9.79 3.84 -3.89
CA THR A 58 10.62 3.91 -2.67
C THR A 58 9.83 3.46 -1.44
N PHE A 59 8.57 3.91 -1.36
CA PHE A 59 7.69 3.64 -0.24
C PHE A 59 6.41 2.92 -0.65
N VAL A 60 5.81 2.27 0.32
CA VAL A 60 4.46 1.73 0.24
C VAL A 60 3.73 2.01 1.54
N ALA A 61 2.53 2.56 1.39
CA ALA A 61 1.66 2.95 2.47
C ALA A 61 0.36 2.17 2.36
N TRP A 62 -0.17 1.72 3.50
CA TRP A 62 -1.47 1.07 3.53
C TRP A 62 -2.24 1.34 4.82
N CYS A 63 -3.57 1.36 4.70
CA CYS A 63 -4.46 1.50 5.84
C CYS A 63 -5.11 0.17 6.20
N ARG A 64 -5.24 -0.12 7.51
CA ARG A 64 -6.08 -1.21 8.00
C ARG A 64 -7.54 -0.78 7.97
N ARG A 65 -8.45 -1.75 7.78
CA ARG A 65 -9.90 -1.52 7.90
C ARG A 65 -10.22 -0.88 9.26
N GLY A 66 -10.83 0.30 9.24
CA GLY A 66 -11.23 1.05 10.45
C GLY A 66 -10.14 1.94 11.07
N SER A 67 -8.96 2.06 10.47
CA SER A 67 -7.92 3.01 10.90
C SER A 67 -7.51 3.89 9.72
N PHE A 68 -7.56 5.21 9.94
CA PHE A 68 -7.09 6.20 8.95
C PHE A 68 -5.60 6.49 9.05
N GLU A 69 -4.88 5.88 10.00
CA GLU A 69 -3.43 6.05 10.11
C GLU A 69 -2.71 5.14 9.11
N PRO A 70 -2.08 5.72 8.07
CA PRO A 70 -1.37 4.95 7.06
C PRO A 70 -0.11 4.34 7.67
N ARG A 71 0.08 3.04 7.48
CA ARG A 71 1.35 2.37 7.78
C ARG A 71 2.26 2.48 6.58
N VAL A 72 3.40 3.16 6.74
CA VAL A 72 4.37 3.39 5.66
C VAL A 72 5.62 2.55 5.87
N TYR A 73 6.07 1.87 4.81
CA TYR A 73 7.28 1.07 4.79
C TYR A 73 8.12 1.45 3.58
N TYR A 74 9.45 1.33 3.72
CA TYR A 74 10.32 1.18 2.55
C TYR A 74 9.94 -0.10 1.81
N TRP A 75 9.81 -0.01 0.49
CA TRP A 75 9.43 -1.15 -0.35
C TRP A 75 10.35 -2.36 -0.12
N GLU A 76 11.67 -2.14 -0.14
CA GLU A 76 12.66 -3.19 0.10
C GLU A 76 12.50 -3.87 1.46
N LYS A 77 12.19 -3.09 2.50
CA LYS A 77 11.97 -3.63 3.85
C LYS A 77 10.69 -4.47 3.90
N LEU A 78 9.65 -4.06 3.15
CA LEU A 78 8.42 -4.83 3.03
C LEU A 78 8.69 -6.16 2.31
N MET A 79 9.40 -6.13 1.17
CA MET A 79 9.75 -7.32 0.38
C MET A 79 10.53 -8.34 1.21
N LYS A 80 11.54 -7.90 1.96
CA LYS A 80 12.29 -8.79 2.88
C LYS A 80 11.39 -9.41 3.96
N LYS A 81 10.42 -8.66 4.49
CA LYS A 81 9.52 -9.14 5.54
C LYS A 81 8.54 -10.20 5.05
N VAL A 82 8.08 -10.10 3.80
CA VAL A 82 7.10 -11.04 3.24
C VAL A 82 7.76 -12.27 2.58
N GLY A 83 9.09 -12.38 2.62
CA GLY A 83 9.83 -13.46 1.97
C GLY A 83 9.86 -13.36 0.44
N GLY A 84 9.66 -12.16 -0.11
CA GLY A 84 9.74 -11.93 -1.55
C GLY A 84 11.18 -12.01 -2.02
N GLN A 85 11.47 -12.94 -2.94
CA GLN A 85 12.69 -12.94 -3.76
C GLN A 85 12.68 -11.76 -4.73
#